data_AF-A0A8J5GSK4-F1
#
_entry.id   AF-A0A8J5GSK4-F1
#
_cell.length_a   1.000
_cell.length_b   1.000
_cell.length_c   1.000
_cell.angle_alpha   90.00
_cell.angle_beta   90.00
_cell.angle_gamma   90.00
#
_symmetry.space_group_name_H-M   'P 1'
#
loop_
_entity.id
_entity.type
_entity.pdbx_description
1 polymer ?
#
loop_
_entity_poly.entity_id
_entity_poly.type
_entity_poly.pdbx_seq_one_letter_code
_entity_poly.pdbx_strand_id
1 'polypeptide(L)'
;MLNVMNKDGTLNEVAGIYCGLDRFEARKKVWSDLEETDLAVKKEPHVLRVPRSQCGGEVIEPLVSKQWFVTMEPLTEKALHAVENGELTILPERFEKWLMAF
;
A
#
# COMPACT_ATOMS: atom_id res chain seq x y z
N MET A 1 -1.89 16.87 5.05
CA MET A 1 -1.93 15.45 5.46
C MET A 1 -0.96 15.28 6.62
N LEU A 2 -1.36 14.58 7.68
CA LEU A 2 -0.54 14.36 8.87
C LEU A 2 0.21 13.04 8.73
N ASN A 3 1.52 13.01 9.02
CA ASN A 3 2.32 11.78 9.05
C ASN A 3 2.88 11.56 10.46
N VAL A 4 2.59 10.40 11.03
CA VAL A 4 3.03 10.01 12.39
C VAL A 4 4.28 9.12 12.39
N MET A 5 4.78 8.71 11.22
CA MET A 5 5.85 7.72 11.08
C MET A 5 7.09 8.30 10.39
N ASN A 6 8.26 7.94 10.89
CA ASN A 6 9.56 8.18 10.27
C ASN A 6 9.82 7.18 9.12
N LYS A 7 10.85 7.43 8.32
CA LYS A 7 11.20 6.57 7.16
C LYS A 7 11.71 5.18 7.56
N ASP A 8 12.15 5.01 8.79
CA ASP A 8 12.65 3.75 9.34
C ASP A 8 11.55 2.90 9.99
N GLY A 9 10.30 3.38 10.00
CA GLY A 9 9.16 2.69 10.61
C GLY A 9 8.95 2.99 12.09
N THR A 10 9.75 3.87 12.69
CA THR A 10 9.51 4.38 14.05
C THR A 10 8.49 5.51 14.04
N LEU A 11 7.82 5.75 15.17
CA LEU A 11 6.89 6.88 15.30
C LEU A 11 7.60 8.18 15.68
N ASN A 12 7.11 9.29 15.16
CA ASN A 12 7.66 10.63 15.41
C ASN A 12 6.89 11.36 16.53
N GLU A 13 7.29 12.61 16.82
CA GLU A 13 6.73 13.43 17.90
C GLU A 13 5.21 13.65 17.80
N VAL A 14 4.65 13.59 16.58
CA VAL A 14 3.21 13.71 16.34
C VAL A 14 2.44 12.56 16.98
N ALA A 15 3.07 11.40 17.17
CA ALA A 15 2.48 10.26 17.84
C ALA A 15 2.42 10.39 19.38
N GLY A 16 2.90 11.52 19.94
CA GLY A 16 2.81 11.81 21.37
C GLY A 16 3.53 10.77 22.22
N ILE A 17 2.78 10.10 23.11
CA ILE A 17 3.32 9.09 24.05
C ILE A 17 3.93 7.86 23.36
N TYR A 18 3.68 7.68 22.06
CA TYR A 18 4.22 6.58 21.27
C TYR A 18 5.46 6.98 20.46
N CYS A 19 5.91 8.23 20.55
CA CYS A 19 7.11 8.71 19.86
C CYS A 19 8.33 7.83 20.20
N GLY A 20 9.10 7.46 19.17
CA GLY A 20 10.30 6.63 19.29
C GLY A 20 10.06 5.12 19.27
N LEU A 21 8.81 4.65 19.35
CA LEU A 21 8.50 3.22 19.26
C LEU A 21 8.52 2.73 17.81
N ASP A 22 8.93 1.48 17.59
CA ASP A 22 8.67 0.80 16.31
C ASP A 22 7.16 0.58 16.13
N ARG A 23 6.69 0.62 14.89
CA ARG A 23 5.26 0.48 14.54
C ARG A 23 4.58 -0.77 15.10
N PHE A 24 5.29 -1.90 15.24
CA PHE A 24 4.70 -3.12 15.79
C PHE A 24 4.59 -3.07 17.31
N GLU A 25 5.56 -2.43 17.97
CA GLU A 25 5.52 -2.18 19.41
C GLU A 25 4.44 -1.16 19.76
N ALA A 26 4.38 -0.07 19.02
CA ALA A 26 3.34 0.95 19.15
C ALA A 26 1.95 0.34 18.97
N ARG A 27 1.73 -0.52 17.97
CA ARG A 27 0.45 -1.21 17.77
C ARG A 27 0.01 -2.02 18.99
N LYS A 28 0.94 -2.74 19.64
CA LYS A 28 0.63 -3.52 20.85
C LYS A 28 0.31 -2.60 22.02
N LYS A 29 1.09 -1.52 22.19
CA LYS A 29 0.90 -0.56 23.28
C LYS A 29 -0.43 0.19 23.16
N VAL A 30 -0.76 0.70 21.97
CA VAL A 30 -2.06 1.33 21.69
C VAL A 30 -3.21 0.41 22.07
N TRP A 31 -3.10 -0.89 21.75
CA TRP A 31 -4.14 -1.84 22.12
C TRP A 31 -4.25 -2.03 23.65
N SER A 32 -3.12 -2.13 24.36
CA SER A 32 -3.10 -2.20 25.83
C SER A 32 -3.73 -0.97 26.47
N ASP A 33 -3.37 0.23 26.00
CA ASP A 33 -3.90 1.49 26.54
C ASP A 33 -5.43 1.61 26.29
N LEU A 34 -5.93 1.08 25.16
CA LEU A 34 -7.37 1.00 24.87
C LEU A 34 -8.11 0.01 25.79
N GLU A 35 -7.47 -1.10 26.15
CA GLU A 35 -8.01 -2.06 27.11
C GLU A 35 -8.04 -1.46 28.54
N GLU A 36 -7.01 -0.72 28.93
CA GLU A 36 -6.94 -0.07 30.26
C GLU A 36 -7.94 1.08 30.42
N THR A 37 -8.27 1.77 29.33
CA THR A 37 -9.22 2.89 29.31
C THR A 37 -10.66 2.48 29.04
N ASP A 38 -10.94 1.17 28.96
CA ASP A 38 -12.27 0.61 28.64
C ASP A 38 -12.85 1.10 27.29
N LEU A 39 -11.97 1.48 26.36
CA LEU A 39 -12.33 1.90 25.00
C LEU A 39 -12.29 0.73 24.00
N ALA A 40 -11.71 -0.41 24.38
CA ALA A 40 -11.63 -1.61 23.55
C ALA A 40 -12.95 -2.40 23.56
N VAL A 41 -13.74 -2.28 22.48
CA VAL A 41 -15.07 -2.93 22.38
C VAL A 41 -14.98 -4.44 22.12
N LYS A 42 -14.11 -4.89 21.22
CA LYS A 42 -14.03 -6.29 20.79
C LYS A 42 -12.67 -6.62 20.18
N LYS A 43 -12.19 -7.83 20.44
CA LYS A 43 -11.02 -8.44 19.79
C LYS A 43 -11.43 -9.74 19.13
N GLU A 44 -11.18 -9.89 17.83
CA GLU A 44 -11.43 -11.13 17.12
C GLU A 44 -10.34 -11.46 16.11
N PRO A 45 -10.08 -12.76 15.84
CA PRO A 45 -9.15 -13.14 14.78
C PRO A 45 -9.66 -12.67 13.42
N HIS A 46 -8.82 -11.95 12.69
CA HIS A 46 -9.15 -11.47 11.35
C HIS A 46 -7.97 -11.71 10.41
N VAL A 47 -8.26 -12.31 9.24
CA VAL A 47 -7.25 -12.57 8.22
C VAL A 47 -7.11 -11.34 7.33
N LEU A 48 -6.00 -10.62 7.51
CA LEU A 48 -5.64 -9.43 6.73
C LEU A 48 -4.68 -9.80 5.60
N ARG A 49 -4.93 -9.27 4.40
CA ARG A 49 -3.95 -9.28 3.31
C ARG A 49 -2.97 -8.12 3.51
N VAL A 50 -1.83 -8.41 4.12
CA VAL A 50 -0.78 -7.42 4.37
C VAL A 50 0.13 -7.32 3.14
N PRO A 51 0.27 -6.12 2.53
CA PRO A 51 1.15 -5.94 1.38
C PRO A 51 2.61 -6.12 1.81
N ARG A 52 3.38 -6.81 0.97
CA ARG A 52 4.80 -7.09 1.21
C ARG A 52 5.63 -6.73 -0.01
N SER A 53 6.86 -6.27 0.25
CA SER A 53 7.89 -6.06 -0.75
C SER A 53 8.13 -7.36 -1.52
N GLN A 54 8.11 -7.29 -2.86
CA GLN A 54 8.38 -8.46 -3.69
C GLN A 54 9.83 -8.93 -3.52
N CYS A 55 10.76 -8.02 -3.26
CA CYS A 55 12.19 -8.33 -3.20
C CYS A 55 12.63 -8.85 -1.82
N GLY A 56 12.28 -8.13 -0.75
CA GLY A 56 12.73 -8.45 0.61
C GLY A 56 11.65 -9.03 1.53
N GLY A 57 10.38 -9.06 1.09
CA GLY A 57 9.28 -9.64 1.85
C GLY A 57 8.81 -8.81 3.06
N GLU A 58 9.39 -7.63 3.28
CA GLU A 58 9.03 -6.72 4.36
C GLU A 58 7.63 -6.12 4.14
N VAL A 59 6.94 -5.79 5.23
CA VAL A 59 5.63 -5.13 5.17
C VAL A 59 5.78 -3.72 4.62
N ILE A 60 4.97 -3.39 3.60
CA ILE A 60 4.96 -2.06 2.97
C ILE A 60 4.05 -1.13 3.77
N GLU A 61 4.57 0.05 4.10
CA GLU A 61 3.80 1.12 4.75
C GLU A 61 3.53 2.27 3.77
N PRO A 62 2.31 2.83 3.74
CA PRO A 62 2.01 3.98 2.90
C PRO A 62 2.67 5.25 3.44
N LEU A 63 3.46 5.91 2.60
CA LEU A 63 4.10 7.18 2.93
C LEU A 63 3.92 8.17 1.77
N VAL A 64 3.31 9.32 2.04
CA VAL A 64 3.23 10.38 1.04
C VAL A 64 4.59 11.04 0.89
N SER A 65 5.08 10.99 -0.34
CA SER A 65 6.36 11.56 -0.75
C SER A 65 6.22 12.21 -2.12
N LYS A 66 7.11 13.16 -2.40
CA LYS A 66 7.21 13.72 -3.76
C LYS A 66 7.85 12.65 -4.65
N GLN A 67 7.13 12.26 -5.69
CA GLN A 67 7.59 11.27 -6.66
C GLN A 67 7.29 11.75 -8.07
N TRP A 68 7.98 11.13 -9.02
CA TRP A 68 7.75 11.33 -10.45
C TRP A 68 6.62 10.42 -10.90
N PHE A 69 5.60 11.01 -11.51
CA PHE A 69 4.48 10.28 -12.09
C PHE A 69 4.42 10.55 -13.58
N VAL A 70 4.04 9.53 -14.35
CA VAL A 70 3.83 9.64 -15.80
C VAL A 70 2.34 9.49 -16.07
N THR A 71 1.76 10.38 -16.86
CA THR A 71 0.37 10.27 -17.29
C THR A 71 0.23 9.11 -18.27
N MET A 72 -0.42 8.03 -17.83
CA MET A 72 -0.51 6.78 -18.58
C MET A 72 -1.58 6.78 -19.67
N GLU A 73 -2.67 7.54 -19.51
CA GLU A 73 -3.79 7.61 -20.46
C GLU A 73 -3.36 7.71 -21.94
N PRO A 74 -2.57 8.71 -22.38
CA PRO A 74 -2.19 8.85 -23.80
C PRO A 74 -1.22 7.76 -24.28
N LEU A 75 -0.57 7.05 -23.37
CA LEU A 75 0.30 5.91 -23.71
C LEU A 75 -0.52 4.63 -23.86
N THR A 76 -1.50 4.43 -22.98
CA THR A 76 -2.41 3.29 -23.01
C THR A 76 -3.25 3.32 -24.29
N GLU A 77 -3.82 4.46 -24.68
CA GLU A 77 -4.60 4.59 -25.92
C GLU A 77 -3.82 4.11 -27.16
N LYS A 78 -2.56 4.50 -27.29
CA LYS A 78 -1.71 4.07 -28.41
C LYS A 78 -1.46 2.56 -28.42
N ALA A 79 -1.24 1.97 -27.24
CA ALA A 79 -1.01 0.54 -27.10
C ALA A 79 -2.27 -0.27 -27.43
N LEU A 80 -3.45 0.20 -26.99
CA LEU A 80 -4.73 -0.43 -27.30
C LEU A 80 -5.02 -0.40 -28.80
N HIS A 81 -4.88 0.77 -29.44
CA HIS A 81 -5.07 0.91 -30.89
C HIS A 81 -4.16 -0.02 -31.71
N ALA A 82 -2.90 -0.19 -31.30
CA ALA A 82 -1.96 -1.08 -32.00
C ALA A 82 -2.42 -2.56 -31.96
N VAL A 83 -3.03 -2.99 -30.86
CA VAL A 83 -3.59 -4.35 -30.75
C VAL A 83 -4.90 -4.47 -31.52
N GLU A 84 -5.80 -3.50 -31.40
CA GLU A 84 -7.09 -3.49 -32.13
C GLU A 84 -6.91 -3.49 -33.65
N ASN A 85 -5.92 -2.73 -34.15
CA ASN A 85 -5.62 -2.65 -35.57
C ASN A 85 -4.79 -3.84 -36.08
N GLY A 86 -4.39 -4.78 -35.21
CA GLY A 86 -3.55 -5.92 -35.57
C GLY A 86 -2.09 -5.57 -35.90
N GLU A 87 -1.66 -4.35 -35.58
CA GLU A 87 -0.25 -3.93 -35.70
C GLU A 87 0.64 -4.64 -34.65
N LEU A 88 0.04 -5.06 -33.53
CA LEU A 88 0.68 -5.82 -32.46
C LEU A 88 -0.18 -7.05 -32.12
N THR A 89 0.40 -8.24 -32.22
CA THR A 89 -0.26 -9.50 -31.82
C THR A 89 0.29 -10.00 -30.49
N ILE A 90 -0.58 -10.29 -29.53
CA ILE A 90 -0.17 -10.82 -28.22
C ILE A 90 -0.43 -12.33 -28.19
N LEU A 91 0.62 -13.11 -27.91
CA LEU A 91 0.51 -14.57 -27.81
C LEU A 91 0.71 -15.05 -26.36
N PRO A 92 -0.20 -15.90 -25.83
CA PRO A 92 -1.49 -16.33 -26.40
C PRO A 92 -2.58 -15.23 -26.40
N GLU A 93 -3.49 -15.28 -27.37
CA GLU A 93 -4.56 -14.28 -27.62
C GLU A 93 -5.39 -13.91 -26.39
N ARG A 94 -5.60 -14.85 -25.46
CA ARG A 94 -6.35 -14.59 -24.21
C ARG A 94 -5.80 -13.41 -23.39
N PHE A 95 -4.52 -13.08 -23.56
CA PHE A 95 -3.86 -11.98 -22.85
C PHE A 95 -4.20 -10.61 -23.44
N GLU A 96 -4.73 -10.52 -24.66
CA GLU A 96 -5.26 -9.26 -25.20
C GLU A 96 -6.40 -8.74 -24.33
N LYS A 97 -7.27 -9.63 -23.84
CA LYS A 97 -8.34 -9.26 -22.90
C LYS A 97 -7.80 -8.66 -21.60
N TRP A 98 -6.61 -9.04 -21.16
CA TRP A 98 -6.01 -8.48 -19.94
C TRP A 98 -5.47 -7.07 -20.19
N LEU A 99 -4.88 -6.82 -21.36
CA LEU A 99 -4.45 -5.48 -21.76
C LEU A 99 -5.67 -4.53 -21.88
N MET A 100 -6.77 -5.02 -22.47
CA MET A 100 -7.99 -4.25 -22.72
C MET A 100 -8.85 -4.01 -21.46
N ALA A 101 -8.47 -4.55 -20.30
CA ALA A 101 -9.22 -4.44 -19.05
C ALA A 101 -8.76 -3.28 -18.15
N PHE A 102 -7.78 -2.51 -18.59
CA PHE A 102 -7.26 -1.31 -17.91
C PHE A 102 -7.84 -0.04 -18.54
#